data_AF-A0A6B1EVH5-F1
#
_entry.id   AF-A0A6B1EVH5-F1
#
_cell.length_a   1.000
_cell.length_b   1.000
_cell.length_c   1.000
_cell.angle_alpha   90.00
_cell.angle_beta   90.00
_cell.angle_gamma   90.00
#
_symmetry.space_group_name_H-M   'P 1'
#
loop_
_entity.id
_entity.type
_entity.pdbx_description
1 polymer ?
#
loop_
_entity_poly.entity_id
_entity_poly.type
_entity_poly.pdbx_seq_one_letter_code
_entity_poly.pdbx_strand_id
1 'polypeptide(L)'
;MIPDITKLIIKVEQLEWDLAEVKKELVKLQASEMKSLTPEERAAAYSARTRAQNERLHPSIKKALGKPDPDAKTLTAEELQQLQLEEGVKPEDNIGSRAIIEERERRIDNQAALDILIDPP
;
A
#
# COMPACT_ATOMS: atom_id res chain seq x y z
N MET A 1 -19.96 21.87 -43.07
CA MET A 1 -18.87 22.49 -42.29
C MET A 1 -18.94 21.90 -40.89
N ILE A 2 -17.88 21.26 -40.40
CA ILE A 2 -17.90 20.63 -39.06
C ILE A 2 -17.71 21.73 -38.02
N PRO A 3 -18.59 21.84 -37.00
CA PRO A 3 -18.43 22.78 -35.90
C PRO A 3 -17.10 22.58 -35.16
N ASP A 4 -16.47 23.66 -34.70
CA ASP A 4 -15.17 23.58 -34.03
C ASP A 4 -15.21 22.74 -32.75
N ILE A 5 -16.35 22.74 -32.03
CA ILE A 5 -16.57 21.86 -30.87
C ILE A 5 -16.47 20.38 -31.25
N THR A 6 -17.00 19.99 -32.41
CA THR A 6 -16.96 18.60 -32.88
C THR A 6 -15.52 18.19 -33.26
N LYS A 7 -14.73 19.11 -33.84
CA LYS A 7 -13.31 18.86 -34.12
C LYS A 7 -12.51 18.64 -32.83
N LEU A 8 -12.82 19.41 -31.77
CA LEU A 8 -12.17 19.26 -30.48
C LEU A 8 -12.54 17.93 -29.80
N ILE A 9 -13.81 17.51 -29.85
CA ILE A 9 -14.25 16.23 -29.31
C ILE A 9 -13.51 15.07 -29.98
N ILE A 10 -13.48 15.04 -31.32
CA ILE A 10 -12.76 14.01 -32.08
C ILE A 10 -11.27 13.98 -31.69
N LYS A 11 -10.65 15.15 -31.51
CA LYS A 11 -9.25 15.23 -31.08
C LYS A 11 -9.03 14.68 -29.67
N VAL A 12 -9.98 14.92 -28.75
CA VAL A 12 -9.91 14.36 -27.39
C VAL A 12 -10.03 12.84 -27.44
N GLU A 13 -11.00 12.30 -28.17
CA GLU A 13 -11.17 10.86 -28.35
C GLU A 13 -9.90 10.21 -28.92
N GLN A 14 -9.29 10.83 -29.94
CA GLN A 14 -8.03 10.35 -30.52
C GLN A 14 -6.90 10.31 -29.48
N LEU A 15 -6.75 11.37 -28.67
CA LEU A 15 -5.73 11.44 -27.64
C LEU A 15 -5.95 10.41 -26.52
N GLU A 16 -7.21 10.10 -26.19
CA GLU A 16 -7.53 9.04 -25.23
C GLU A 16 -7.13 7.66 -25.73
N TRP A 17 -7.36 7.39 -27.03
CA TRP A 17 -6.89 6.17 -27.70
C TRP A 17 -5.37 6.06 -27.70
N ASP A 18 -4.68 7.11 -28.15
CA ASP A 18 -3.22 7.14 -28.19
C ASP A 18 -2.62 6.94 -26.78
N LEU A 19 -3.23 7.58 -25.76
CA LEU A 19 -2.81 7.42 -24.36
C LEU A 19 -3.03 5.99 -23.85
N ALA A 20 -4.13 5.34 -24.24
CA ALA A 20 -4.40 3.96 -23.87
C ALA A 20 -3.39 3.00 -24.52
N GLU A 21 -3.01 3.24 -25.76
CA GLU A 21 -1.99 2.45 -26.47
C GLU A 21 -0.61 2.60 -25.83
N VAL A 22 -0.17 3.83 -25.55
CA VAL A 22 1.09 4.10 -24.86
C VAL A 22 1.14 3.43 -23.48
N LYS A 23 0.05 3.47 -22.72
CA LYS A 23 -0.04 2.77 -21.42
C LYS A 23 0.13 1.25 -21.58
N LYS A 24 -0.46 0.66 -22.62
CA LYS A 24 -0.35 -0.78 -22.88
C LYS A 24 1.08 -1.18 -23.22
N GLU A 25 1.76 -0.42 -24.07
CA GLU A 25 3.17 -0.67 -24.42
C GLU A 25 4.09 -0.47 -23.21
N LEU A 26 3.85 0.57 -22.40
CA LEU A 26 4.58 0.80 -21.16
C LEU A 26 4.47 -0.39 -20.19
N VAL A 27 3.27 -0.97 -20.05
CA VAL A 27 3.06 -2.16 -19.20
C VAL A 27 3.83 -3.37 -19.72
N LYS A 28 3.86 -3.59 -21.04
CA LYS A 28 4.64 -4.69 -21.65
C LYS A 28 6.13 -4.53 -21.40
N LEU A 29 6.66 -3.32 -21.61
CA LEU A 29 8.06 -2.99 -21.38
C LEU A 29 8.43 -3.13 -19.90
N GLN A 30 7.59 -2.59 -19.00
CA GLN A 30 7.78 -2.77 -17.56
C GLN A 30 7.79 -4.24 -17.15
N ALA A 31 6.90 -5.07 -17.69
CA ALA A 31 6.86 -6.50 -17.39
C ALA A 31 8.11 -7.24 -17.89
N SER A 32 8.70 -6.80 -19.01
CA SER A 32 9.93 -7.35 -19.55
C SER A 32 11.15 -6.91 -18.72
N GLU A 33 11.27 -5.63 -18.39
CA GLU A 33 12.39 -5.11 -17.60
C GLU A 33 12.34 -5.58 -16.14
N MET A 34 11.15 -5.67 -15.52
CA MET A 34 11.03 -6.19 -14.16
C MET A 34 11.41 -7.66 -14.03
N LYS A 35 11.31 -8.45 -15.12
CA LYS A 35 11.76 -9.84 -15.16
C LYS A 35 13.29 -9.97 -15.18
N SER A 36 14.00 -8.99 -15.76
CA SER A 36 15.47 -8.97 -15.76
C SER A 36 16.08 -8.44 -14.45
N LEU A 37 15.30 -7.79 -13.60
CA LEU A 37 15.75 -7.33 -12.28
C LEU A 37 15.89 -8.47 -11.27
N THR A 38 16.90 -8.35 -10.42
CA THR A 38 17.03 -9.16 -9.20
C THR A 38 15.88 -8.88 -8.22
N PRO A 39 15.61 -9.78 -7.25
CA PRO A 39 14.57 -9.55 -6.25
C PRO A 39 14.74 -8.23 -5.47
N GLU A 40 15.97 -7.86 -5.13
CA GLU A 40 16.30 -6.63 -4.39
C GLU A 40 16.04 -5.37 -5.21
N GLU A 41 16.48 -5.35 -6.48
CA GLU A 41 16.21 -4.24 -7.40
C GLU A 41 14.71 -4.09 -7.68
N ARG A 42 13.99 -5.22 -7.79
CA ARG A 42 12.54 -5.20 -7.96
C ARG A 42 11.85 -4.60 -6.73
N ALA A 43 12.28 -4.98 -5.51
CA ALA A 43 11.77 -4.40 -4.27
C ALA A 43 12.06 -2.89 -4.19
N ALA A 44 13.26 -2.47 -4.56
CA ALA A 44 13.65 -1.05 -4.63
C ALA A 44 12.79 -0.26 -5.63
N ALA A 45 12.56 -0.82 -6.83
CA ALA A 45 11.72 -0.21 -7.86
C ALA A 45 10.26 -0.07 -7.40
N TYR A 46 9.70 -1.10 -6.75
CA TYR A 46 8.36 -1.01 -6.15
C TYR A 46 8.29 0.04 -5.05
N SER A 47 9.27 0.07 -4.14
CA SER A 47 9.34 1.05 -3.06
C SER A 47 9.40 2.49 -3.59
N ALA A 48 10.24 2.74 -4.60
CA ALA A 48 10.36 4.04 -5.24
C ALA A 48 9.04 4.48 -5.91
N ARG A 49 8.38 3.56 -6.62
CA ARG A 49 7.08 3.82 -7.26
C ARG A 49 6.00 4.15 -6.23
N THR A 50 5.90 3.37 -5.16
CA THR A 50 4.94 3.61 -4.08
C THR A 50 5.21 4.94 -3.40
N ARG A 51 6.47 5.30 -3.14
CA ARG A 51 6.83 6.60 -2.57
C ARG A 51 6.39 7.76 -3.45
N ALA A 52 6.73 7.71 -4.75
CA ALA A 52 6.34 8.75 -5.70
C ALA A 52 4.80 8.88 -5.82
N GLN A 53 4.08 7.75 -5.80
CA GLN A 53 2.63 7.75 -5.81
C GLN A 53 2.04 8.34 -4.51
N ASN A 54 2.59 7.98 -3.36
CA ASN A 54 2.18 8.52 -2.07
C ASN A 54 2.43 10.04 -2.00
N GLU A 55 3.59 10.53 -2.44
CA GLU A 55 3.89 11.96 -2.51
C GLU A 55 2.89 12.71 -3.39
N ARG A 56 2.52 12.13 -4.55
CA ARG A 56 1.51 12.71 -5.44
C ARG A 56 0.12 12.78 -4.80
N LEU A 57 -0.26 11.75 -4.05
CA LEU A 57 -1.60 11.64 -3.44
C LEU A 57 -1.70 12.35 -2.09
N HIS A 58 -0.57 12.60 -1.42
CA HIS A 58 -0.50 13.17 -0.08
C HIS A 58 -1.30 14.48 0.08
N PRO A 59 -1.26 15.46 -0.85
CA PRO A 59 -2.06 16.67 -0.73
C PRO A 59 -3.57 16.39 -0.76
N SER A 60 -4.00 15.47 -1.64
CA SER A 60 -5.42 15.09 -1.77
C SER A 60 -5.91 14.32 -0.54
N ILE A 61 -5.10 13.40 -0.03
CA ILE A 61 -5.38 12.64 1.19
C ILE A 61 -5.46 13.59 2.40
N LYS A 62 -4.50 14.49 2.55
CA LYS A 62 -4.49 15.49 3.62
C LYS A 62 -5.71 16.42 3.55
N LYS A 63 -6.16 16.77 2.35
CA LYS A 63 -7.39 17.55 2.15
C LYS A 63 -8.65 16.76 2.50
N ALA A 64 -8.70 15.48 2.16
CA ALA A 64 -9.85 14.61 2.40
C ALA A 64 -10.00 14.19 3.88
N LEU A 65 -8.89 13.84 4.53
CA LEU A 65 -8.86 13.42 5.94
C LEU A 65 -8.97 14.61 6.91
N GLY A 66 -8.87 15.84 6.42
CA GLY A 66 -8.94 17.03 7.26
C GLY A 66 -7.77 17.16 8.24
N LYS A 67 -7.94 17.97 9.28
CA LYS A 67 -7.00 17.99 10.41
C LYS A 67 -7.29 16.75 11.26
N PRO A 68 -6.25 16.02 11.72
CA PRO A 68 -6.47 14.98 12.71
C PRO A 68 -7.21 15.60 13.88
N ASP A 69 -8.32 14.98 14.26
CA ASP A 69 -9.09 15.37 15.43
C ASP A 69 -8.17 15.18 16.65
N PRO A 70 -7.79 16.27 17.36
CA PRO A 70 -6.88 16.18 18.50
C PRO A 70 -7.50 15.40 19.66
N ASP A 71 -8.82 15.26 19.67
CA ASP A 71 -9.58 14.49 20.65
C ASP A 71 -9.89 13.06 20.15
N ALA A 72 -9.48 12.71 18.93
CA ALA A 72 -9.60 11.35 18.43
C ALA A 72 -8.77 10.43 19.32
N LYS A 73 -9.47 9.55 20.03
CA LYS A 73 -8.87 8.52 20.85
C LYS A 73 -7.99 7.64 19.97
N THR A 74 -6.68 7.71 20.18
CA THR A 74 -5.76 6.79 19.53
C THR A 74 -6.02 5.41 20.12
N LEU A 75 -6.54 4.50 19.30
CA LEU A 75 -6.78 3.12 19.73
C LEU A 75 -5.43 2.45 19.98
N THR A 76 -5.34 1.75 21.10
CA THR A 76 -4.26 0.80 21.35
C THR A 76 -4.33 -0.35 20.34
N ALA A 77 -3.23 -1.08 20.16
CA ALA A 77 -3.20 -2.23 19.27
C ALA A 77 -4.25 -3.30 19.67
N GLU A 78 -4.48 -3.48 20.96
CA GLU A 78 -5.50 -4.39 21.50
C GLU A 78 -6.92 -3.91 21.21
N GLU A 79 -7.21 -2.62 21.41
CA GLU A 79 -8.53 -2.04 21.08
C GLU A 79 -8.81 -2.11 19.58
N LEU A 80 -7.81 -1.87 18.73
CA LEU A 80 -7.94 -1.99 17.27
C LEU A 80 -8.23 -3.44 16.85
N GLN A 81 -7.57 -4.41 17.47
CA GLN A 81 -7.78 -5.83 17.19
C GLN A 81 -9.18 -6.29 17.62
N GLN A 82 -9.66 -5.81 18.76
CA GLN A 82 -11.01 -6.09 19.24
C GLN A 82 -12.08 -5.53 18.29
N LEU A 83 -11.88 -4.29 17.81
CA LEU A 83 -12.78 -3.64 16.86
C LEU A 83 -12.83 -4.37 15.51
N GLN A 84 -11.69 -4.84 15.01
CA GLN A 84 -11.63 -5.65 13.80
C GLN A 84 -12.38 -6.97 13.96
N LEU A 85 -12.25 -7.64 15.11
CA LEU A 85 -12.99 -8.86 15.43
C LEU A 85 -14.50 -8.62 15.49
N GLU A 86 -14.93 -7.51 16.09
CA GLU A 86 -16.34 -7.09 16.17
C GLU A 86 -16.94 -6.79 14.79
N GLU A 87 -16.15 -6.24 13.87
CA GLU A 87 -16.54 -6.03 12.47
C GLU A 87 -16.46 -7.32 11.62
N GLY A 88 -16.12 -8.47 12.23
CA GLY A 88 -16.02 -9.76 11.56
C GLY A 88 -14.75 -9.93 10.73
N VAL A 89 -13.78 -9.03 10.87
CA VAL A 89 -12.45 -9.14 10.26
C VAL A 89 -11.62 -10.08 11.13
N LYS A 90 -11.43 -11.30 10.65
CA LYS A 90 -10.56 -12.25 11.32
C LYS A 90 -9.10 -11.80 11.19
N PRO A 91 -8.27 -11.88 12.25
CA PRO A 91 -6.86 -11.48 12.20
C PRO A 91 -6.08 -12.21 11.10
N GLU A 92 -6.44 -13.46 10.82
CA GLU A 92 -5.89 -14.26 9.73
C GLU A 92 -6.21 -13.72 8.32
N ASP A 93 -7.22 -12.87 8.16
CA ASP A 93 -7.61 -12.29 6.88
C ASP A 93 -6.97 -10.90 6.66
N ASN A 94 -6.31 -10.33 7.67
CA ASN A 94 -5.64 -9.03 7.60
C ASN A 94 -4.11 -9.19 7.70
N ILE A 95 -3.42 -8.94 6.59
CA ILE A 95 -1.95 -9.02 6.48
C ILE A 95 -1.24 -8.15 7.52
N GLY A 96 -1.80 -6.98 7.86
CA GLY A 96 -1.24 -6.10 8.88
C GLY A 96 -1.32 -6.67 10.29
N SER A 97 -2.45 -7.33 10.62
CA SER A 97 -2.66 -7.95 11.93
C SER A 97 -1.81 -9.21 12.12
N ARG A 98 -1.61 -10.00 11.05
CA ARG A 98 -0.68 -11.15 11.05
C ARG A 98 0.75 -10.74 11.39
N ALA A 99 1.29 -9.70 10.74
CA ALA A 99 2.65 -9.25 10.99
C ALA A 99 2.87 -8.76 12.44
N ILE A 100 1.83 -8.19 13.06
CA ILE A 100 1.87 -7.74 14.47
C ILE A 100 1.84 -8.95 15.42
N ILE A 101 1.05 -9.98 15.12
CA ILE A 101 0.99 -11.23 15.90
C ILE A 101 2.31 -11.99 15.82
N GLU A 102 2.86 -12.17 14.62
CA GLU A 102 4.14 -12.88 14.40
C GLU A 102 5.31 -12.23 15.16
N GLU A 103 5.38 -10.90 15.18
CA GLU A 103 6.41 -10.17 15.92
C GLU A 103 6.21 -10.27 17.44
N ARG A 104 4.95 -10.35 17.92
CA ARG A 104 4.64 -10.59 19.35
C ARG A 104 5.08 -11.99 19.78
N GLU A 105 4.75 -13.01 19.00
CA GLU A 105 5.12 -14.41 19.28
C GLU A 105 6.65 -14.56 19.30
N ARG A 106 7.36 -14.00 18.32
CA ARG A 106 8.83 -13.99 18.30
C ARG A 106 9.45 -13.38 19.57
N ARG A 107 8.86 -12.30 20.10
CA ARG A 107 9.35 -11.65 21.32
C ARG A 107 9.11 -12.50 22.57
N ILE A 108 7.98 -13.21 22.63
CA ILE A 108 7.66 -14.13 23.71
C ILE A 108 8.63 -15.31 23.69
N ASP A 109 8.90 -15.89 22.53
CA ASP A 109 9.86 -16.99 22.38
C ASP A 109 11.28 -16.57 22.77
N ASN A 110 11.70 -15.37 22.38
CA ASN A 110 12.99 -14.81 22.78
C ASN A 110 13.07 -14.52 24.29
N GLN A 111 11.97 -14.08 24.91
CA GLN A 111 11.91 -13.86 26.36
C GLN A 111 11.94 -15.19 27.13
N ALA A 112 11.21 -16.20 26.67
CA ALA A 112 11.24 -17.54 27.26
C ALA A 112 12.62 -18.20 27.12
N ALA A 113 13.31 -17.98 25.99
CA ALA A 113 14.69 -18.44 25.79
C ALA A 113 15.69 -17.73 26.72
N LEU A 114 15.46 -16.44 27.03
CA LEU A 114 16.26 -15.69 28.00
C LEU A 114 16.02 -16.16 29.44
N ASP A 115 14.77 -16.47 29.80
CA ASP A 115 14.43 -16.94 31.15
C ASP A 115 15.04 -18.33 31.44
N ILE A 116 15.10 -19.23 30.45
CA ILE A 116 15.80 -20.54 30.55
C ILE A 116 17.32 -20.36 30.74
N LEU A 117 17.90 -19.27 30.22
CA LEU A 117 19.34 -19.01 30.30
C LEU A 117 19.74 -18.43 31.67
N ILE A 118 18.79 -17.79 32.37
CA ILE A 118 19.02 -17.10 33.65
C ILE A 118 18.77 -18.04 34.84
N ASP A 119 17.87 -19.02 34.72
CA ASP A 119 17.65 -20.03 35.76
C ASP A 119 17.38 -21.42 35.12
N PRO A 120 18.43 -22.21 34.84
CA PRO A 120 18.27 -23.54 34.27
C PRO A 120 17.71 -24.51 35.33
N PRO A 121 16.96 -25.55 34.92
CA PRO A 121 16.34 -26.52 35.83
C PRO A 121 17.34 -27.36 36.64
#